data_AF-A0A9Y2IME1-F1
#
_entry.id   AF-A0A9Y2IME1-F1
#
_cell.length_a   1.000
_cell.length_b   1.000
_cell.length_c   1.000
_cell.angle_alpha   90.00
_cell.angle_beta   90.00
_cell.angle_gamma   90.00
#
_symmetry.space_group_name_H-M   'P 1'
#
loop_
_entity.id
_entity.type
_entity.pdbx_description
1 polymer ?
#
loop_
_entity_poly.entity_id
_entity_poly.type
_entity_poly.pdbx_seq_one_letter_code
_entity_poly.pdbx_strand_id
1 'polypeptide(L)'
;MVPERDNGLLPLRREYTQAWHGFDRNEVRQYLDHIEAQLRRLLSDRDSSATQVATLSRELEAARGEVTKLQGRVEELMKPPERLEDLDERMQRTVQLAQARADEITKRAQVAAEKHWASSTEASTKLRERYTRLVSELDKQAEALHSEHEEALKETRAEVQRLTVEAAQRRELLDNEAERKRRKIERDFDSKIIAERSAHEKLIADQRTASKNQAERRIAEATAEAKRRVDEATTEAKRRLDEATTQAAQRTTAATRKVERLAEIREQARKNLAMADEVLKNSESLLAALPAESVIPSASKLVGGDDPATSSGSTKPAGSSGPAKSVPAPAASAASAKPAAAPAPAPAPTPKPVPAPKPKPAVVSVDSPTTPAPTVKPNPAPANGNSNGSTPEPVSQAAGKSNS
;
A
#
# COMPACT_ATOMS: atom_id res chain seq x y z
N MET A 1 -107.02 82.98 -26.94
CA MET A 1 -108.33 83.64 -26.91
C MET A 1 -109.37 82.63 -26.45
N VAL A 2 -109.67 82.64 -25.15
CA VAL A 2 -110.79 81.89 -24.58
C VAL A 2 -111.94 82.89 -24.57
N PRO A 3 -113.05 82.65 -25.29
CA PRO A 3 -114.16 83.58 -25.27
C PRO A 3 -114.77 83.57 -23.88
N GLU A 4 -114.93 84.78 -23.32
CA GLU A 4 -115.73 85.06 -22.15
C GLU A 4 -117.09 84.39 -22.33
N ARG A 5 -117.29 83.26 -21.64
CA ARG A 5 -118.62 82.70 -21.48
C ARG A 5 -119.31 83.57 -20.46
N ASP A 6 -119.98 84.58 -20.99
CA ASP A 6 -121.08 85.29 -20.37
C ASP A 6 -122.12 84.25 -19.94
N ASN A 7 -121.88 83.62 -18.79
CA ASN A 7 -122.92 83.01 -17.98
C ASN A 7 -123.73 84.14 -17.37
N GLY A 8 -124.42 84.88 -18.25
CA GLY A 8 -125.60 85.67 -17.94
C GLY A 8 -126.71 84.72 -17.52
N LEU A 9 -126.52 84.07 -16.37
CA LEU A 9 -127.61 83.59 -15.54
C LEU A 9 -128.38 84.83 -15.12
N LEU A 10 -129.25 85.30 -16.00
CA LEU A 10 -130.20 86.36 -15.71
C LEU A 10 -130.98 85.89 -14.47
N PRO A 11 -131.04 86.70 -13.39
CA PRO A 11 -131.86 86.34 -12.26
C PRO A 11 -133.29 86.14 -12.76
N LEU A 12 -133.83 84.93 -12.57
CA LEU A 12 -135.22 84.62 -12.82
C LEU A 12 -136.06 85.61 -12.00
N ARG A 13 -136.49 86.72 -12.61
CA ARG A 13 -137.35 87.74 -12.00
C ARG A 13 -138.61 87.02 -11.53
N ARG A 14 -138.68 86.79 -10.23
CA ARG A 14 -139.73 86.03 -9.57
C ARG A 14 -140.59 87.01 -8.79
N GLU A 15 -141.47 87.68 -9.51
CA GLU A 15 -142.49 88.54 -8.93
C GLU A 15 -143.74 88.42 -9.80
N TYR A 16 -144.55 87.42 -9.46
CA TYR A 16 -145.90 87.28 -9.99
C TYR A 16 -146.80 88.25 -9.23
N THR A 17 -147.66 88.98 -9.93
CA THR A 17 -148.63 89.84 -9.26
C THR A 17 -149.72 88.98 -8.62
N GLN A 18 -150.04 89.30 -7.36
CA GLN A 18 -151.03 88.55 -6.57
C GLN A 18 -152.42 89.13 -6.81
N ALA A 19 -153.28 88.36 -7.48
CA ALA A 19 -154.70 88.66 -7.66
C ALA A 19 -155.51 88.09 -6.47
N TRP A 20 -156.76 88.53 -6.28
CA TRP A 20 -157.62 88.13 -5.15
C TRP A 20 -157.73 86.58 -5.08
N HIS A 21 -157.00 85.98 -4.13
CA HIS A 21 -156.78 84.54 -3.91
C HIS A 21 -155.86 83.74 -4.87
N GLY A 22 -154.86 84.34 -5.52
CA GLY A 22 -153.80 83.57 -6.22
C GLY A 22 -152.81 84.40 -7.06
N PHE A 23 -151.91 83.73 -7.78
CA PHE A 23 -151.07 84.36 -8.81
C PHE A 23 -151.80 84.40 -10.15
N ASP A 24 -151.54 85.43 -10.97
CA ASP A 24 -152.13 85.51 -12.32
C ASP A 24 -151.68 84.32 -13.19
N ARG A 25 -152.67 83.54 -13.66
CA ARG A 25 -152.47 82.32 -14.44
C ARG A 25 -151.85 82.61 -15.82
N ASN A 26 -152.04 83.82 -16.36
CA ASN A 26 -151.46 84.22 -17.63
C ASN A 26 -149.97 84.56 -17.47
N GLU A 27 -149.60 85.29 -16.40
CA GLU A 27 -148.19 85.56 -16.07
C GLU A 27 -147.40 84.27 -15.83
N VAL A 28 -147.99 83.29 -15.13
CA VAL A 28 -147.34 81.99 -14.89
C VAL A 28 -147.11 81.20 -16.18
N ARG A 29 -148.05 81.21 -17.13
CA ARG A 29 -147.88 80.52 -18.43
C ARG A 29 -146.80 81.16 -19.29
N GLN A 30 -146.79 82.49 -19.39
CA GLN A 30 -145.74 83.22 -20.13
C GLN A 30 -144.36 82.95 -19.54
N TYR A 31 -144.27 82.83 -18.20
CA TYR A 31 -143.03 82.47 -17.53
C TYR A 31 -142.60 81.02 -17.80
N LEU A 32 -143.53 80.05 -17.79
CA LEU A 32 -143.23 78.67 -18.16
C LEU A 32 -142.78 78.56 -19.62
N ASP A 33 -143.46 79.24 -20.55
CA ASP A 33 -143.06 79.29 -21.96
C ASP A 33 -141.67 79.94 -22.12
N HIS A 34 -141.36 80.96 -21.33
CA HIS A 34 -140.03 81.57 -21.28
C HIS A 34 -138.96 80.59 -20.76
N ILE A 35 -139.22 79.87 -19.67
CA ILE A 35 -138.33 78.83 -19.16
C ILE A 35 -138.15 77.72 -20.18
N GLU A 36 -139.22 77.24 -20.82
CA GLU A 36 -139.12 76.20 -21.85
C GLU A 36 -138.27 76.68 -23.03
N ALA A 37 -138.43 77.92 -23.46
CA ALA A 37 -137.59 78.52 -24.50
C ALA A 37 -136.12 78.62 -24.05
N GLN A 38 -135.86 79.01 -22.80
CA GLN A 38 -134.50 79.03 -22.22
C GLN A 38 -133.91 77.61 -22.12
N LEU A 39 -134.68 76.61 -21.71
CA LEU A 39 -134.22 75.21 -21.66
C LEU A 39 -133.92 74.67 -23.06
N ARG A 40 -134.75 74.97 -24.07
CA ARG A 40 -134.45 74.60 -25.47
C ARG A 40 -133.17 75.26 -25.97
N ARG A 41 -132.95 76.54 -25.64
CA ARG A 41 -131.69 77.23 -25.95
C ARG A 41 -130.51 76.59 -25.24
N LEU A 42 -130.61 76.30 -23.94
CA LEU A 42 -129.55 75.63 -23.18
C LEU A 42 -129.25 74.22 -23.69
N LEU A 43 -130.27 73.47 -24.11
CA LEU A 43 -130.08 72.16 -24.72
C LEU A 43 -129.40 72.29 -26.10
N SER A 44 -129.80 73.25 -26.92
CA SER A 44 -129.13 73.55 -28.19
C SER A 44 -127.68 73.98 -27.98
N ASP A 45 -127.41 74.84 -27.00
CA ASP A 45 -126.06 75.29 -26.64
C ASP A 45 -125.22 74.14 -26.05
N ARG A 46 -125.85 73.24 -25.28
CA ARG A 46 -125.21 72.02 -24.76
C ARG A 46 -124.84 71.09 -25.90
N ASP A 47 -125.76 70.85 -26.83
CA ASP A 47 -125.55 69.93 -27.93
C ASP A 47 -124.55 70.53 -28.94
N SER A 48 -124.57 71.84 -29.21
CA SER A 48 -123.52 72.50 -29.99
C SER A 48 -122.16 72.42 -29.31
N SER A 49 -122.10 72.61 -28.00
CA SER A 49 -120.87 72.44 -27.22
C SER A 49 -120.39 70.99 -27.25
N ALA A 50 -121.29 70.01 -27.17
CA ALA A 50 -120.96 68.59 -27.26
C ALA A 50 -120.38 68.23 -28.63
N THR A 51 -120.93 68.79 -29.73
CA THR A 51 -120.35 68.61 -31.07
C THR A 51 -118.97 69.25 -31.19
N GLN A 52 -118.75 70.45 -30.64
CA GLN A 52 -117.43 71.11 -30.63
C GLN A 52 -116.39 70.31 -29.82
N VAL A 53 -116.78 69.76 -28.67
CA VAL A 53 -115.90 68.89 -27.88
C VAL A 53 -115.58 67.60 -28.66
N ALA A 54 -116.55 67.04 -29.37
CA ALA A 54 -116.34 65.87 -30.22
C ALA A 54 -115.43 66.16 -31.43
N THR A 55 -115.49 67.34 -32.04
CA THR A 55 -114.57 67.72 -33.13
C THR A 55 -113.17 68.00 -32.62
N LEU A 56 -113.03 68.77 -31.54
CA LEU A 56 -111.73 69.09 -30.94
C LEU A 56 -111.03 67.84 -30.38
N SER A 57 -111.78 66.88 -29.82
CA SER A 57 -111.20 65.60 -29.38
C SER A 57 -110.67 64.79 -30.56
N ARG A 58 -111.40 64.73 -31.69
CA ARG A 58 -110.91 64.09 -32.92
C ARG A 58 -109.67 64.78 -33.48
N GLU A 59 -109.62 66.12 -33.49
CA GLU A 59 -108.43 66.87 -33.91
C GLU A 59 -107.24 66.64 -32.98
N LEU A 60 -107.46 66.57 -31.66
CA LEU A 60 -106.42 66.23 -30.68
C LEU A 60 -105.92 64.79 -30.87
N GLU A 61 -106.79 63.84 -31.15
CA GLU A 61 -106.38 62.46 -31.47
C GLU A 61 -105.60 62.39 -32.78
N ALA A 62 -106.01 63.13 -33.82
CA ALA A 62 -105.27 63.23 -35.07
C ALA A 62 -103.88 63.85 -34.86
N ALA A 63 -103.80 64.97 -34.14
CA ALA A 63 -102.53 65.63 -33.81
C ALA A 63 -101.63 64.73 -32.94
N ARG A 64 -102.19 64.00 -31.97
CA ARG A 64 -101.45 63.00 -31.19
C ARG A 64 -100.95 61.85 -32.07
N GLY A 65 -101.76 61.41 -33.03
CA GLY A 65 -101.37 60.43 -34.05
C GLY A 65 -100.23 60.92 -34.95
N GLU A 66 -100.20 62.21 -35.29
CA GLU A 66 -99.10 62.81 -36.05
C GLU A 66 -97.84 62.97 -35.20
N VAL A 67 -97.96 63.42 -33.95
CA VAL A 67 -96.83 63.53 -33.02
C VAL A 67 -96.18 62.17 -32.81
N THR A 68 -96.96 61.10 -32.60
CA THR A 68 -96.41 59.74 -32.46
C THR A 68 -95.74 59.25 -33.75
N LYS A 69 -96.30 59.54 -34.93
CA LYS A 69 -95.64 59.25 -36.22
C LYS A 69 -94.33 60.02 -36.40
N LEU A 70 -94.29 61.30 -36.04
CA LEU A 70 -93.10 62.13 -36.12
C LEU A 70 -92.05 61.68 -35.10
N GLN A 71 -92.46 61.32 -33.88
CA GLN A 71 -91.58 60.73 -32.87
C GLN A 71 -90.97 59.42 -33.38
N GLY A 72 -91.75 58.53 -33.98
CA GLY A 72 -91.24 57.29 -34.59
C GLY A 72 -90.19 57.56 -35.69
N ARG A 73 -90.43 58.54 -36.58
CA ARG A 73 -89.45 58.94 -37.60
C ARG A 73 -88.18 59.54 -37.01
N VAL A 74 -88.30 60.34 -35.95
CA VAL A 74 -87.13 60.89 -35.24
C VAL A 74 -86.36 59.75 -34.57
N GLU A 75 -87.03 58.81 -33.91
CA GLU A 75 -86.40 57.62 -33.33
C GLU A 75 -85.69 56.76 -34.39
N GLU A 76 -86.27 56.64 -35.59
CA GLU A 76 -85.62 56.00 -36.74
C GLU A 76 -84.38 56.76 -37.22
N LEU A 77 -84.43 58.09 -37.33
CA LEU A 77 -83.27 58.91 -37.68
C LEU A 77 -82.21 58.98 -36.57
N MET A 78 -82.60 58.76 -35.31
CA MET A 78 -81.69 58.72 -34.16
C MET A 78 -80.99 57.37 -33.99
N LYS A 79 -81.47 56.30 -34.64
CA LYS A 79 -80.73 55.05 -34.68
C LYS A 79 -79.44 55.26 -35.47
N PRO A 80 -78.28 54.88 -34.92
CA PRO A 80 -77.03 54.92 -35.67
C PRO A 80 -77.17 54.12 -36.97
N PRO A 81 -76.64 54.61 -38.10
CA PRO A 81 -76.69 53.86 -39.35
C PRO A 81 -75.90 52.54 -39.19
N GLU A 82 -76.59 51.41 -39.31
CA GLU A 82 -76.00 50.07 -39.10
C GLU A 82 -75.35 49.53 -40.38
N ARG A 83 -75.77 50.04 -41.55
CA ARG A 83 -75.26 49.64 -42.86
C ARG A 83 -74.70 50.84 -43.61
N LEU A 84 -73.69 50.59 -44.43
CA LEU A 84 -73.08 51.62 -45.27
C LEU A 84 -74.11 52.30 -46.18
N GLU A 85 -75.14 51.56 -46.59
CA GLU A 85 -76.22 52.02 -47.47
C GLU A 85 -77.10 53.10 -46.83
N ASP A 86 -77.13 53.20 -45.49
CA ASP A 86 -77.93 54.17 -44.74
C ASP A 86 -77.21 55.53 -44.58
N LEU A 87 -75.92 55.61 -44.94
CA LEU A 87 -75.14 56.84 -44.88
C LEU A 87 -75.29 57.63 -46.18
N ASP A 88 -75.22 58.95 -46.13
CA ASP A 88 -75.15 59.81 -47.32
C ASP A 88 -74.01 59.35 -48.26
N GLU A 89 -74.19 59.44 -49.58
CA GLU A 89 -73.21 58.96 -50.58
C GLU A 89 -71.77 59.49 -50.35
N ARG A 90 -71.64 60.74 -49.86
CA ARG A 90 -70.34 61.32 -49.52
C ARG A 90 -69.69 60.59 -48.36
N MET A 91 -70.48 60.25 -47.34
CA MET A 91 -70.01 59.56 -46.15
C MET A 91 -69.69 58.09 -46.45
N GLN A 92 -70.47 57.44 -47.32
CA GLN A 92 -70.13 56.12 -47.89
C GLN A 92 -68.75 56.12 -48.56
N ARG A 93 -68.49 57.09 -49.44
CA ARG A 93 -67.17 57.22 -50.10
C ARG A 93 -66.05 57.46 -49.09
N THR A 94 -66.28 58.22 -48.02
CA THR A 94 -65.25 58.40 -46.96
C THR A 94 -65.00 57.13 -46.17
N VAL A 95 -66.03 56.32 -45.89
CA VAL A 95 -65.85 55.03 -45.20
C VAL A 95 -65.13 54.04 -46.10
N GLN A 96 -65.48 53.97 -47.39
CA GLN A 96 -64.76 53.15 -48.36
C GLN A 96 -63.29 53.56 -48.49
N LEU A 97 -63.00 54.88 -48.51
CA LEU A 97 -61.63 55.39 -48.52
C LEU A 97 -60.89 55.04 -47.22
N ALA A 98 -61.56 55.15 -46.07
CA ALA A 98 -60.98 54.78 -44.78
C ALA A 98 -60.72 53.28 -44.67
N GLN A 99 -61.63 52.43 -45.18
CA GLN A 99 -61.46 50.99 -45.28
C GLN A 99 -60.29 50.63 -46.22
N ALA A 100 -60.23 51.22 -47.42
CA ALA A 100 -59.11 51.05 -48.34
C ALA A 100 -57.79 51.48 -47.69
N ARG A 101 -57.78 52.58 -46.93
CA ARG A 101 -56.59 53.03 -46.20
C ARG A 101 -56.21 52.10 -45.05
N ALA A 102 -57.18 51.55 -44.32
CA ALA A 102 -56.95 50.54 -43.30
C ALA A 102 -56.34 49.26 -43.91
N ASP A 103 -56.85 48.83 -45.06
CA ASP A 103 -56.30 47.69 -45.81
C ASP A 103 -54.86 47.95 -46.28
N GLU A 104 -54.55 49.17 -46.73
CA GLU A 104 -53.17 49.56 -47.05
C GLU A 104 -52.25 49.52 -45.83
N ILE A 105 -52.71 50.03 -44.68
CA ILE A 105 -51.93 50.04 -43.43
C ILE A 105 -51.69 48.61 -42.96
N THR A 106 -52.71 47.74 -42.98
CA THR A 106 -52.59 46.34 -42.57
C THR A 106 -51.67 45.56 -43.50
N LYS A 107 -51.82 45.71 -44.83
CA LYS A 107 -50.90 45.10 -45.82
C LYS A 107 -49.46 45.57 -45.61
N ARG A 108 -49.25 46.87 -45.41
CA ARG A 108 -47.92 47.43 -45.12
C ARG A 108 -47.35 46.87 -43.81
N ALA A 109 -48.18 46.76 -42.77
CA ALA A 109 -47.78 46.20 -41.48
C ALA A 109 -47.45 44.70 -41.60
N GLN A 110 -48.23 43.93 -42.36
CA GLN A 110 -47.98 42.52 -42.64
C GLN A 110 -46.65 42.32 -43.38
N VAL A 111 -46.41 43.05 -44.47
CA VAL A 111 -45.15 42.98 -45.22
C VAL A 111 -43.95 43.39 -44.35
N ALA A 112 -44.10 44.42 -43.52
CA ALA A 112 -43.06 44.83 -42.57
C ALA A 112 -42.80 43.73 -41.52
N ALA A 113 -43.85 43.12 -40.97
CA ALA A 113 -43.75 42.03 -40.02
C ALA A 113 -43.05 40.82 -40.67
N GLU A 114 -43.49 40.38 -41.85
CA GLU A 114 -42.87 39.27 -42.59
C GLU A 114 -41.39 39.51 -42.86
N LYS A 115 -41.01 40.74 -43.26
CA LYS A 115 -39.61 41.11 -43.43
C LYS A 115 -38.82 41.02 -42.12
N HIS A 116 -39.40 41.48 -41.02
CA HIS A 116 -38.77 41.36 -39.70
C HIS A 116 -38.63 39.89 -39.27
N TRP A 117 -39.67 39.07 -39.46
CA TRP A 117 -39.64 37.63 -39.19
C TRP A 117 -38.59 36.90 -40.05
N ALA A 118 -38.53 37.20 -41.34
CA ALA A 118 -37.51 36.65 -42.25
C ALA A 118 -36.09 37.03 -41.79
N SER A 119 -35.85 38.31 -41.49
CA SER A 119 -34.53 38.76 -41.02
C SER A 119 -34.12 38.14 -39.69
N SER A 120 -35.06 37.96 -38.75
CA SER A 120 -34.81 37.35 -37.44
C SER A 120 -34.57 35.85 -37.54
N THR A 121 -35.33 35.16 -38.39
CA THR A 121 -35.13 33.73 -38.65
C THR A 121 -33.80 33.48 -39.34
N GLU A 122 -33.41 34.27 -40.33
CA GLU A 122 -32.08 34.22 -40.95
C GLU A 122 -30.95 34.47 -39.96
N ALA A 123 -31.09 35.45 -39.06
CA ALA A 123 -30.09 35.69 -38.02
C ALA A 123 -29.98 34.48 -37.07
N SER A 124 -31.11 33.89 -36.71
CA SER A 124 -31.16 32.71 -35.84
C SER A 124 -30.59 31.46 -36.50
N THR A 125 -30.83 31.24 -37.80
CA THR A 125 -30.26 30.11 -38.54
C THR A 125 -28.74 30.28 -38.69
N LYS A 126 -28.26 31.47 -39.07
CA LYS A 126 -26.82 31.77 -39.12
C LYS A 126 -26.13 31.55 -37.77
N LEU A 127 -26.78 31.92 -36.66
CA LEU A 127 -26.25 31.69 -35.33
C LEU A 127 -26.19 30.19 -34.98
N ARG A 128 -27.26 29.44 -35.28
CA ARG A 128 -27.27 27.98 -35.11
C ARG A 128 -26.17 27.31 -35.93
N GLU A 129 -26.03 27.66 -37.20
CA GLU A 129 -24.98 27.13 -38.07
C GLU A 129 -23.57 27.40 -37.50
N ARG A 130 -23.33 28.61 -36.97
CA ARG A 130 -22.06 28.94 -36.31
C ARG A 130 -21.83 28.09 -35.06
N TYR A 131 -22.84 27.91 -34.22
CA TYR A 131 -22.71 27.05 -33.04
C TYR A 131 -22.51 25.59 -33.42
N THR A 132 -23.23 25.06 -34.41
CA THR A 132 -23.03 23.70 -34.91
C THR A 132 -21.62 23.52 -35.45
N ARG A 133 -21.09 24.49 -36.19
CA ARG A 133 -19.69 24.48 -36.66
C ARG A 133 -18.72 24.49 -35.49
N LEU A 134 -18.88 25.40 -34.53
CA LEU A 134 -18.01 25.51 -33.36
C LEU A 134 -18.01 24.22 -32.51
N VAL A 135 -19.19 23.64 -32.27
CA VAL A 135 -19.30 22.36 -31.56
C VAL A 135 -18.57 21.27 -32.33
N SER A 136 -18.76 21.16 -33.65
CA SER A 136 -18.06 20.17 -34.46
C SER A 136 -16.53 20.38 -34.52
N GLU A 137 -16.04 21.62 -34.39
CA GLU A 137 -14.62 21.93 -34.31
C GLU A 137 -14.03 21.53 -32.96
N LEU A 138 -14.76 21.78 -31.87
CA LEU A 138 -14.37 21.34 -30.53
C LEU A 138 -14.36 19.81 -30.42
N ASP A 139 -15.34 19.13 -31.03
CA ASP A 139 -15.38 17.67 -31.08
C ASP A 139 -14.15 17.11 -31.82
N LYS A 140 -13.80 17.69 -32.98
CA LYS A 140 -12.57 17.33 -33.72
C LYS A 140 -11.30 17.58 -32.92
N GLN A 141 -11.22 18.69 -32.19
CA GLN A 141 -10.08 18.99 -31.33
C GLN A 141 -9.98 18.00 -30.17
N ALA A 142 -11.09 17.62 -29.57
CA ALA A 142 -11.13 16.61 -28.51
C ALA A 142 -10.71 15.23 -29.03
N GLU A 143 -11.19 14.82 -30.21
CA GLU A 143 -10.76 13.58 -30.87
C GLU A 143 -9.27 13.59 -31.21
N ALA A 144 -8.75 14.70 -31.74
CA ALA A 144 -7.32 14.85 -32.02
C ALA A 144 -6.48 14.73 -30.75
N LEU A 145 -6.82 15.46 -29.69
CA LEU A 145 -6.13 15.36 -28.40
C LEU A 145 -6.20 13.96 -27.81
N HIS A 146 -7.35 13.27 -27.89
CA HIS A 146 -7.46 11.89 -27.44
C HIS A 146 -6.56 10.95 -28.25
N SER A 147 -6.52 11.10 -29.57
CA SER A 147 -5.64 10.29 -30.42
C SER A 147 -4.16 10.51 -30.11
N GLU A 148 -3.73 11.76 -29.93
CA GLU A 148 -2.36 12.11 -29.53
C GLU A 148 -2.01 11.54 -28.14
N HIS A 149 -2.93 11.63 -27.18
CA HIS A 149 -2.73 11.04 -25.84
C HIS A 149 -2.64 9.52 -25.91
N GLU A 150 -3.49 8.86 -26.70
CA GLU A 150 -3.42 7.43 -26.89
C GLU A 150 -2.12 6.99 -27.55
N GLU A 151 -1.65 7.73 -28.54
CA GLU A 151 -0.37 7.47 -29.22
C GLU A 151 0.80 7.65 -28.25
N ALA A 152 0.83 8.75 -27.49
CA ALA A 152 1.85 8.97 -26.46
C ALA A 152 1.82 7.86 -25.38
N LEU A 153 0.63 7.40 -24.98
CA LEU A 153 0.49 6.28 -24.04
C LEU A 153 0.94 4.95 -24.66
N LYS A 154 0.70 4.71 -25.95
CA LYS A 154 1.19 3.52 -26.67
C LYS A 154 2.71 3.53 -26.77
N GLU A 155 3.30 4.68 -27.11
CA GLU A 155 4.75 4.86 -27.19
C GLU A 155 5.43 4.68 -25.84
N THR A 156 4.94 5.35 -24.79
CA THR A 156 5.48 5.19 -23.43
C THR A 156 5.35 3.76 -22.91
N ARG A 157 4.23 3.07 -23.18
CA ARG A 157 4.09 1.65 -22.86
C ARG A 157 5.10 0.79 -23.61
N ALA A 158 5.31 1.04 -24.91
CA ALA A 158 6.30 0.32 -25.70
C ALA A 158 7.72 0.55 -25.18
N GLU A 159 8.06 1.79 -24.79
CA GLU A 159 9.37 2.13 -24.23
C GLU A 159 9.58 1.49 -22.85
N VAL A 160 8.58 1.52 -21.97
CA VAL A 160 8.64 0.80 -20.68
C VAL A 160 8.79 -0.71 -20.89
N GLN A 161 8.11 -1.29 -21.88
CA GLN A 161 8.29 -2.70 -22.24
C GLN A 161 9.72 -2.98 -22.73
N ARG A 162 10.28 -2.12 -23.58
CA ARG A 162 11.68 -2.25 -24.02
C ARG A 162 12.66 -2.17 -22.86
N LEU A 163 12.52 -1.17 -21.99
CA LEU A 163 13.39 -0.98 -20.83
C LEU A 163 13.26 -2.13 -19.83
N THR A 164 12.06 -2.69 -19.63
CA THR A 164 11.86 -3.84 -18.74
C THR A 164 12.49 -5.12 -19.31
N VAL A 165 12.34 -5.38 -20.62
CA VAL A 165 13.03 -6.50 -21.30
C VAL A 165 14.54 -6.33 -21.23
N GLU A 166 15.06 -5.13 -21.51
CA GLU A 166 16.49 -4.84 -21.46
C GLU A 166 17.05 -4.97 -20.02
N ALA A 167 16.31 -4.50 -19.01
CA ALA A 167 16.67 -4.66 -17.61
C ALA A 167 16.67 -6.15 -17.19
N ALA A 168 15.72 -6.95 -17.66
CA ALA A 168 15.69 -8.39 -17.42
C ALA A 168 16.90 -9.09 -18.05
N GLN A 169 17.24 -8.76 -19.30
CA GLN A 169 18.42 -9.28 -19.98
C GLN A 169 19.72 -8.90 -19.26
N ARG A 170 19.86 -7.64 -18.81
CA ARG A 170 21.02 -7.21 -18.02
C ARG A 170 21.16 -7.98 -16.70
N ARG A 171 20.06 -8.23 -16.00
CA ARG A 171 20.07 -9.05 -14.78
C ARG A 171 20.55 -10.47 -15.07
N GLU A 172 19.99 -11.10 -16.10
CA GLU A 172 20.39 -12.45 -16.50
C GLU A 172 21.88 -12.53 -16.89
N LEU A 173 22.42 -11.52 -17.59
CA LEU A 173 23.84 -11.46 -17.90
C LEU A 173 24.70 -11.36 -16.63
N LEU A 174 24.34 -10.48 -15.69
CA LEU A 174 25.06 -10.32 -14.42
C LEU A 174 24.98 -11.58 -13.57
N ASP A 175 23.83 -12.26 -13.54
CA ASP A 175 23.64 -13.52 -12.82
C ASP A 175 24.51 -14.62 -13.43
N ASN A 176 24.52 -14.74 -14.77
CA ASN A 176 25.38 -15.68 -15.47
C ASN A 176 26.87 -15.39 -15.23
N GLU A 177 27.30 -14.13 -15.21
CA GLU A 177 28.66 -13.74 -14.88
C GLU A 177 29.02 -14.07 -13.43
N ALA A 178 28.11 -13.80 -12.50
CA ALA A 178 28.29 -14.11 -11.08
C ALA A 178 28.41 -15.62 -10.87
N GLU A 179 27.57 -16.43 -11.53
CA GLU A 179 27.67 -17.89 -11.51
C GLU A 179 28.98 -18.38 -12.08
N ARG A 180 29.42 -17.84 -13.24
CA ARG A 180 30.72 -18.19 -13.83
C ARG A 180 31.87 -17.89 -12.88
N LYS A 181 31.84 -16.73 -12.20
CA LYS A 181 32.81 -16.35 -11.17
C LYS A 181 32.77 -17.29 -9.97
N ARG A 182 31.58 -17.64 -9.44
CA ARG A 182 31.42 -18.61 -8.35
C ARG A 182 32.01 -19.97 -8.71
N ARG A 183 31.63 -20.53 -9.87
CA ARG A 183 32.15 -21.83 -10.35
C ARG A 183 33.66 -21.79 -10.56
N LYS A 184 34.23 -20.66 -11.00
CA LYS A 184 35.70 -20.51 -11.12
C LYS A 184 36.36 -20.55 -9.74
N ILE A 185 35.83 -19.77 -8.80
CA ILE A 185 36.32 -19.72 -7.43
C ILE A 185 36.24 -21.11 -6.77
N GLU A 186 35.12 -21.82 -6.92
CA GLU A 186 34.94 -23.20 -6.43
C GLU A 186 36.01 -24.14 -7.01
N ARG A 187 36.19 -24.15 -8.33
CA ARG A 187 37.23 -24.96 -9.00
C ARG A 187 38.64 -24.62 -8.50
N ASP A 188 38.94 -23.34 -8.35
CA ASP A 188 40.24 -22.87 -7.85
C ASP A 188 40.43 -23.30 -6.39
N PHE A 189 39.40 -23.21 -5.54
CA PHE A 189 39.44 -23.68 -4.16
C PHE A 189 39.63 -25.20 -4.07
N ASP A 190 38.85 -25.98 -4.81
CA ASP A 190 38.97 -27.44 -4.84
C ASP A 190 40.39 -27.85 -5.29
N SER A 191 40.93 -27.19 -6.31
CA SER A 191 42.30 -27.44 -6.77
C SER A 191 43.35 -27.15 -5.69
N LYS A 192 43.17 -26.07 -4.91
CA LYS A 192 44.05 -25.72 -3.78
C LYS A 192 43.93 -26.73 -2.67
N ILE A 193 42.71 -27.13 -2.30
CA ILE A 193 42.48 -28.12 -1.25
C ILE A 193 43.07 -29.48 -1.66
N ILE A 194 42.93 -29.90 -2.92
CA ILE A 194 43.56 -31.12 -3.43
C ILE A 194 45.09 -31.00 -3.38
N ALA A 195 45.64 -29.87 -3.81
CA ALA A 195 47.09 -29.63 -3.78
C ALA A 195 47.63 -29.67 -2.34
N GLU A 196 47.00 -28.96 -1.40
CA GLU A 196 47.37 -28.97 0.03
C GLU A 196 47.23 -30.36 0.65
N ARG A 197 46.11 -31.06 0.38
CA ARG A 197 45.92 -32.46 0.84
C ARG A 197 47.03 -33.36 0.33
N SER A 198 47.37 -33.27 -0.96
CA SER A 198 48.46 -34.07 -1.55
C SER A 198 49.84 -33.72 -0.99
N ALA A 199 50.09 -32.45 -0.66
CA ALA A 199 51.33 -31.99 -0.05
C ALA A 199 51.45 -32.48 1.40
N HIS A 200 50.38 -32.40 2.18
CA HIS A 200 50.33 -32.95 3.53
C HIS A 200 50.47 -34.48 3.54
N GLU A 201 49.83 -35.17 2.60
CA GLU A 201 49.97 -36.62 2.46
C GLU A 201 51.43 -37.02 2.15
N LYS A 202 52.11 -36.28 1.27
CA LYS A 202 53.55 -36.45 1.01
C LYS A 202 54.38 -36.22 2.27
N LEU A 203 54.14 -35.15 3.02
CA LEU A 203 54.87 -34.87 4.28
C LEU A 203 54.67 -36.00 5.29
N ILE A 204 53.43 -36.50 5.45
CA ILE A 204 53.14 -37.63 6.34
C ILE A 204 53.86 -38.89 5.85
N ALA A 205 53.88 -39.16 4.54
CA ALA A 205 54.59 -40.29 3.97
C ALA A 205 56.11 -40.19 4.18
N ASP A 206 56.69 -39.01 3.97
CA ASP A 206 58.11 -38.73 4.21
C ASP A 206 58.45 -38.87 5.69
N GLN A 207 57.64 -38.33 6.60
CA GLN A 207 57.83 -38.46 8.04
C GLN A 207 57.71 -39.91 8.50
N ARG A 208 56.75 -40.68 7.97
CA ARG A 208 56.61 -42.11 8.24
C ARG A 208 57.83 -42.89 7.74
N THR A 209 58.33 -42.57 6.55
CA THR A 209 59.51 -43.21 5.97
C THR A 209 60.77 -42.87 6.76
N ALA A 210 60.97 -41.59 7.11
CA ALA A 210 62.06 -41.14 7.96
C ALA A 210 62.01 -41.79 9.35
N SER A 211 60.82 -41.89 9.97
CA SER A 211 60.62 -42.54 11.25
C SER A 211 60.93 -44.05 11.19
N LYS A 212 60.46 -44.74 10.14
CA LYS A 212 60.82 -46.15 9.88
C LYS A 212 62.32 -46.34 9.73
N ASN A 213 62.96 -45.54 8.88
CA ASN A 213 64.41 -45.60 8.67
C ASN A 213 65.19 -45.31 9.96
N GLN A 214 64.74 -44.36 10.79
CA GLN A 214 65.36 -44.09 12.09
C GLN A 214 65.16 -45.24 13.08
N ALA A 215 63.97 -45.84 13.12
CA ALA A 215 63.70 -47.01 13.96
C ALA A 215 64.58 -48.20 13.53
N GLU A 216 64.67 -48.47 12.22
CA GLU A 216 65.55 -49.50 11.66
C GLU A 216 67.01 -49.24 11.98
N ARG A 217 67.49 -48.00 11.90
CA ARG A 217 68.86 -47.63 12.32
C ARG A 217 69.09 -47.88 13.81
N ARG A 218 68.18 -47.44 14.69
CA ARG A 218 68.30 -47.69 16.14
C ARG A 218 68.29 -49.18 16.46
N ILE A 219 67.47 -49.96 15.77
CA ILE A 219 67.43 -51.43 15.92
C ILE A 219 68.75 -52.04 15.39
N ALA A 220 69.25 -51.59 14.25
CA ALA A 220 70.52 -52.06 13.69
C ALA A 220 71.71 -51.72 14.61
N GLU A 221 71.76 -50.50 15.15
CA GLU A 221 72.76 -50.06 16.12
C GLU A 221 72.65 -50.85 17.42
N ALA A 222 71.45 -50.96 18.00
CA ALA A 222 71.23 -51.73 19.23
C ALA A 222 71.56 -53.22 19.06
N THR A 223 71.22 -53.83 17.92
CA THR A 223 71.58 -55.22 17.62
C THR A 223 73.07 -55.39 17.36
N ALA A 224 73.74 -54.41 16.73
CA ALA A 224 75.19 -54.41 16.56
C ALA A 224 75.92 -54.26 17.90
N GLU A 225 75.46 -53.37 18.79
CA GLU A 225 76.01 -53.25 20.14
C GLU A 225 75.72 -54.49 20.99
N ALA A 226 74.52 -55.06 20.90
CA ALA A 226 74.18 -56.30 21.60
C ALA A 226 75.09 -57.44 21.14
N LYS A 227 75.33 -57.56 19.83
CA LYS A 227 76.31 -58.51 19.28
C LYS A 227 77.72 -58.22 19.81
N ARG A 228 78.19 -56.97 19.78
CA ARG A 228 79.49 -56.60 20.36
C ARG A 228 79.61 -56.98 21.83
N ARG A 229 78.62 -56.67 22.66
CA ARG A 229 78.61 -57.04 24.09
C ARG A 229 78.59 -58.55 24.30
N VAL A 230 77.87 -59.29 23.46
CA VAL A 230 77.86 -60.77 23.50
C VAL A 230 79.22 -61.32 23.06
N ASP A 231 79.81 -60.78 22.00
CA ASP A 231 81.14 -61.18 21.51
C ASP A 231 82.22 -60.86 22.56
N GLU A 232 82.21 -59.67 23.15
CA GLU A 232 83.06 -59.28 24.28
C GLU A 232 82.86 -60.21 25.49
N ALA A 233 81.62 -60.45 25.91
CA ALA A 233 81.33 -61.38 27.01
C ALA A 233 81.79 -62.80 26.70
N THR A 234 81.65 -63.28 25.46
CA THR A 234 82.11 -64.61 25.06
C THR A 234 83.64 -64.69 24.99
N THR A 235 84.32 -63.63 24.55
CA THR A 235 85.79 -63.57 24.54
C THR A 235 86.35 -63.49 25.95
N GLU A 236 85.74 -62.70 26.83
CA GLU A 236 86.09 -62.70 28.25
C GLU A 236 85.78 -64.03 28.92
N ALA A 237 84.63 -64.66 28.62
CA ALA A 237 84.29 -65.98 29.16
C ALA A 237 85.30 -67.03 28.71
N LYS A 238 85.68 -67.02 27.42
CA LYS A 238 86.75 -67.89 26.89
C LYS A 238 88.07 -67.61 27.59
N ARG A 239 88.47 -66.34 27.71
CA ARG A 239 89.70 -65.96 28.43
C ARG A 239 89.70 -66.43 29.88
N ARG A 240 88.61 -66.22 30.62
CA ARG A 240 88.47 -66.70 32.01
C ARG A 240 88.50 -68.22 32.08
N LEU A 241 87.92 -68.91 31.09
CA LEU A 241 87.96 -70.37 31.00
C LEU A 241 89.36 -70.88 30.68
N ASP A 242 90.11 -70.21 29.79
CA ASP A 242 91.51 -70.51 29.49
C ASP A 242 92.43 -70.22 30.68
N GLU A 243 92.23 -69.10 31.39
CA GLU A 243 92.92 -68.78 32.64
C GLU A 243 92.59 -69.82 33.73
N ALA A 244 91.33 -70.22 33.89
CA ALA A 244 90.95 -71.28 34.82
C ALA A 244 91.56 -72.63 34.43
N THR A 245 91.61 -72.94 33.13
CA THR A 245 92.21 -74.18 32.59
C THR A 245 93.71 -74.19 32.78
N THR A 246 94.41 -73.07 32.52
CA THR A 246 95.84 -72.93 32.77
C THR A 246 96.16 -72.98 34.26
N GLN A 247 95.36 -72.35 35.12
CA GLN A 247 95.51 -72.49 36.57
C GLN A 247 95.22 -73.92 37.06
N ALA A 248 94.24 -74.62 36.48
CA ALA A 248 93.97 -76.03 36.76
C ALA A 248 95.14 -76.90 36.30
N ALA A 249 95.70 -76.65 35.11
CA ALA A 249 96.92 -77.29 34.61
C ALA A 249 98.14 -76.99 35.50
N GLN A 250 98.27 -75.76 36.02
CA GLN A 250 99.33 -75.39 36.95
C GLN A 250 99.15 -76.06 38.32
N ARG A 251 97.93 -76.13 38.86
CA ARG A 251 97.63 -76.83 40.12
C ARG A 251 97.87 -78.34 39.98
N THR A 252 97.46 -78.94 38.88
CA THR A 252 97.69 -80.37 38.61
C THR A 252 99.18 -80.64 38.41
N THR A 253 99.92 -79.82 37.65
CA THR A 253 101.38 -79.97 37.51
C THR A 253 102.13 -79.71 38.81
N ALA A 254 101.71 -78.74 39.62
CA ALA A 254 102.27 -78.52 40.96
C ALA A 254 101.95 -79.69 41.90
N ALA A 255 100.75 -80.27 41.80
CA ALA A 255 100.37 -81.46 42.54
C ALA A 255 101.17 -82.68 42.10
N THR A 256 101.35 -82.94 40.80
CA THR A 256 102.23 -84.01 40.32
C THR A 256 103.67 -83.77 40.73
N ARG A 257 104.21 -82.55 40.64
CA ARG A 257 105.57 -82.24 41.17
C ARG A 257 105.70 -82.49 42.66
N LYS A 258 104.65 -82.20 43.45
CA LYS A 258 104.62 -82.53 44.88
C LYS A 258 104.58 -84.05 45.09
N VAL A 259 103.81 -84.79 44.29
CA VAL A 259 103.75 -86.26 44.32
C VAL A 259 105.08 -86.87 43.88
N GLU A 260 105.74 -86.33 42.85
CA GLU A 260 107.07 -86.72 42.38
C GLU A 260 108.11 -86.46 43.47
N ARG A 261 108.12 -85.28 44.12
CA ARG A 261 108.99 -85.05 45.29
C ARG A 261 108.71 -86.01 46.44
N LEU A 262 107.44 -86.33 46.72
CA LEU A 262 107.09 -87.34 47.73
C LEU A 262 107.55 -88.74 47.28
N ALA A 263 107.51 -89.05 45.99
CA ALA A 263 108.02 -90.30 45.44
C ALA A 263 109.55 -90.36 45.53
N GLU A 264 110.27 -89.27 45.25
CA GLU A 264 111.72 -89.14 45.44
C GLU A 264 112.10 -89.27 46.91
N ILE A 265 111.39 -88.60 47.83
CA ILE A 265 111.61 -88.75 49.28
C ILE A 265 111.31 -90.19 49.71
N ARG A 266 110.27 -90.83 49.17
CA ARG A 266 109.97 -92.24 49.44
C ARG A 266 111.04 -93.17 48.90
N GLU A 267 111.63 -92.86 47.74
CA GLU A 267 112.73 -93.62 47.15
C GLU A 267 114.04 -93.40 47.91
N GLN A 268 114.31 -92.19 48.37
CA GLN A 268 115.42 -91.86 49.28
C GLN A 268 115.23 -92.54 50.64
N ALA A 269 114.00 -92.59 51.17
CA ALA A 269 113.67 -93.34 52.38
C ALA A 269 113.86 -94.85 52.17
N ARG A 270 113.50 -95.39 50.99
CA ARG A 270 113.80 -96.79 50.63
C ARG A 270 115.29 -97.05 50.51
N LYS A 271 116.06 -96.14 49.92
CA LYS A 271 117.53 -96.23 49.84
C LYS A 271 118.17 -96.17 51.23
N ASN A 272 117.69 -95.29 52.12
CA ASN A 272 118.16 -95.21 53.50
C ASN A 272 117.75 -96.43 54.34
N LEU A 273 116.56 -96.99 54.13
CA LEU A 273 116.14 -98.26 54.73
C LEU A 273 116.98 -99.43 54.23
N ALA A 274 117.30 -99.48 52.93
CA ALA A 274 118.18 -100.50 52.36
C ALA A 274 119.61 -100.39 52.91
N MET A 275 120.14 -99.17 53.08
CA MET A 275 121.43 -98.93 53.75
C MET A 275 121.38 -99.28 55.24
N ALA A 276 120.27 -99.03 55.93
CA ALA A 276 120.08 -99.43 57.32
C ALA A 276 120.00 -100.96 57.47
N ASP A 277 119.29 -101.66 56.57
CA ASP A 277 119.23 -103.13 56.51
C ASP A 277 120.60 -103.76 56.18
N GLU A 278 121.43 -103.10 55.38
CA GLU A 278 122.80 -103.55 55.07
C GLU A 278 123.76 -103.37 56.26
N VAL A 279 123.66 -102.26 56.98
CA VAL A 279 124.41 -102.00 58.22
C VAL A 279 123.95 -102.93 59.36
N LEU A 280 122.66 -103.28 59.40
CA LEU A 280 122.11 -104.25 60.35
C LEU A 280 122.57 -105.68 60.01
N LYS A 281 122.54 -106.10 58.74
CA LYS A 281 123.09 -107.41 58.31
C LYS A 281 124.59 -107.59 58.61
N ASN A 282 125.38 -106.52 58.51
CA ASN A 282 126.81 -106.56 58.80
C ASN A 282 127.14 -106.52 60.31
N SER A 283 126.17 -106.19 61.16
CA SER A 283 126.32 -106.22 62.63
C SER A 283 125.57 -107.39 63.28
N GLU A 284 124.73 -108.11 62.54
CA GLU A 284 124.00 -109.32 62.98
C GLU A 284 124.89 -110.57 63.12
N SER A 285 126.11 -110.57 62.56
CA SER A 285 127.02 -111.73 62.60
C SER A 285 128.01 -111.77 63.77
N LEU A 286 127.87 -110.93 64.81
CA LEU A 286 128.88 -110.91 65.89
C LEU A 286 128.42 -110.89 67.35
N LEU A 287 127.15 -110.80 67.73
CA LEU A 287 126.81 -110.85 69.16
C LEU A 287 125.48 -111.56 69.46
N ALA A 288 125.59 -112.54 70.36
CA ALA A 288 124.53 -113.37 70.92
C ALA A 288 123.82 -112.71 72.12
N ALA A 289 122.65 -113.29 72.44
CA ALA A 289 121.89 -113.31 73.69
C ALA A 289 120.86 -112.18 74.00
N LEU A 290 119.64 -112.68 74.33
CA LEU A 290 118.49 -112.21 75.16
C LEU A 290 118.66 -110.93 76.01
N PRO A 291 117.61 -110.27 76.58
CA PRO A 291 116.15 -110.55 76.67
C PRO A 291 115.24 -109.31 76.39
N ALA A 292 113.91 -109.46 76.55
CA ALA A 292 112.87 -108.44 76.88
C ALA A 292 112.83 -107.13 76.03
N GLU A 293 111.71 -106.61 75.53
CA GLU A 293 110.42 -106.40 76.19
C GLU A 293 109.43 -105.96 75.09
N SER A 294 108.19 -106.41 75.24
CA SER A 294 107.10 -106.33 74.29
C SER A 294 106.42 -104.94 74.22
N VAL A 295 106.12 -104.49 72.98
CA VAL A 295 104.80 -103.97 72.52
C VAL A 295 104.28 -102.68 73.21
N ILE A 296 104.32 -101.47 72.60
CA ILE A 296 103.31 -100.82 71.71
C ILE A 296 101.90 -100.68 72.39
N PRO A 297 101.03 -99.66 72.16
CA PRO A 297 101.13 -98.25 71.69
C PRO A 297 100.25 -97.23 72.47
N SER A 298 100.33 -95.98 72.01
CA SER A 298 99.25 -94.99 71.93
C SER A 298 97.87 -95.56 71.53
N ALA A 299 96.79 -94.95 72.04
CA ALA A 299 95.75 -94.29 71.26
C ALA A 299 94.48 -94.11 72.10
N SER A 300 94.18 -92.85 72.42
CA SER A 300 92.96 -92.44 73.11
C SER A 300 91.72 -92.78 72.27
N LYS A 301 90.82 -93.54 72.90
CA LYS A 301 89.48 -93.90 72.44
C LYS A 301 88.48 -92.91 73.10
N LEU A 302 87.70 -92.11 72.37
CA LEU A 302 86.43 -92.40 71.65
C LEU A 302 85.19 -92.35 72.57
N VAL A 303 84.10 -91.83 72.00
CA VAL A 303 82.67 -91.89 72.43
C VAL A 303 82.27 -90.80 73.44
N GLY A 304 81.21 -90.02 73.26
CA GLY A 304 80.14 -90.00 72.27
C GLY A 304 79.02 -89.02 72.69
N GLY A 305 77.99 -88.89 71.85
CA GLY A 305 76.70 -88.23 72.14
C GLY A 305 76.71 -86.71 71.95
N ASP A 306 75.70 -86.05 71.39
CA ASP A 306 74.37 -86.43 70.93
C ASP A 306 73.82 -85.28 70.07
N ASP A 307 73.09 -85.59 68.99
CA ASP A 307 72.11 -84.71 68.32
C ASP A 307 70.87 -84.54 69.24
N PRO A 308 70.10 -83.44 69.17
CA PRO A 308 69.00 -83.29 68.18
C PRO A 308 68.84 -81.81 67.72
N ALA A 309 68.05 -81.36 66.75
CA ALA A 309 66.70 -81.70 66.30
C ALA A 309 66.45 -80.89 64.99
N THR A 310 66.21 -81.52 63.84
CA THR A 310 64.88 -81.74 63.17
C THR A 310 64.06 -80.47 62.85
N SER A 311 63.89 -80.16 61.55
CA SER A 311 62.65 -80.36 60.73
C SER A 311 61.60 -79.24 60.92
N SER A 312 60.88 -78.70 59.94
CA SER A 312 60.28 -79.17 58.68
C SER A 312 59.82 -77.90 57.92
N GLY A 313 59.90 -77.73 56.60
CA GLY A 313 59.00 -78.31 55.61
C GLY A 313 57.71 -77.48 55.38
N SER A 314 57.65 -76.71 54.28
CA SER A 314 56.55 -76.70 53.26
C SER A 314 56.25 -75.34 52.59
N THR A 315 56.31 -75.39 51.24
CA THR A 315 55.40 -74.80 50.22
C THR A 315 55.17 -73.28 50.01
N LYS A 316 55.52 -72.85 48.78
CA LYS A 316 55.00 -71.78 47.87
C LYS A 316 53.44 -71.62 47.85
N PRO A 317 52.76 -70.60 47.24
CA PRO A 317 53.06 -69.17 46.92
C PRO A 317 51.96 -68.15 47.38
N ALA A 318 52.24 -66.88 47.04
CA ALA A 318 51.31 -65.78 46.65
C ALA A 318 50.85 -64.81 47.74
N GLY A 319 50.91 -63.51 47.41
CA GLY A 319 50.19 -62.47 48.12
C GLY A 319 50.98 -61.19 48.40
N SER A 320 51.02 -60.31 47.40
CA SER A 320 51.07 -58.84 47.46
C SER A 320 51.86 -58.07 48.53
N SER A 321 52.48 -57.01 47.99
CA SER A 321 52.47 -55.62 48.49
C SER A 321 53.51 -55.16 49.51
N GLY A 322 54.09 -54.00 49.22
CA GLY A 322 54.58 -53.05 50.22
C GLY A 322 55.94 -52.42 49.89
N PRO A 323 56.16 -51.11 50.11
CA PRO A 323 56.76 -50.24 49.08
C PRO A 323 57.97 -49.40 49.51
N ALA A 324 58.65 -48.74 48.55
CA ALA A 324 58.96 -47.28 48.53
C ALA A 324 60.08 -46.90 47.52
N LYS A 325 59.82 -45.93 46.62
CA LYS A 325 60.58 -44.65 46.45
C LYS A 325 60.24 -43.84 45.17
N SER A 326 60.22 -42.50 45.38
CA SER A 326 60.62 -41.34 44.53
C SER A 326 60.03 -41.05 43.11
N VAL A 327 59.25 -39.95 43.01
CA VAL A 327 59.38 -38.65 42.23
C VAL A 327 60.17 -38.63 40.88
N PRO A 328 59.91 -37.75 39.84
CA PRO A 328 58.88 -36.70 39.60
C PRO A 328 58.14 -36.65 38.21
N ALA A 329 57.00 -35.91 38.19
CA ALA A 329 56.43 -35.00 37.15
C ALA A 329 56.05 -35.49 35.72
N PRO A 330 55.25 -34.73 34.93
CA PRO A 330 53.98 -34.02 35.22
C PRO A 330 52.89 -34.27 34.13
N ALA A 331 51.61 -33.97 34.42
CA ALA A 331 50.59 -33.42 33.50
C ALA A 331 49.19 -33.48 34.13
N ALA A 332 48.43 -32.39 34.01
CA ALA A 332 47.04 -32.28 34.43
C ALA A 332 46.11 -32.24 33.21
N SER A 333 44.94 -32.88 33.30
CA SER A 333 43.79 -32.64 32.42
C SER A 333 42.47 -33.14 33.04
N ALA A 334 41.44 -32.28 32.93
CA ALA A 334 40.00 -32.54 32.78
C ALA A 334 39.22 -33.20 33.95
N ALA A 335 37.96 -32.89 34.28
CA ALA A 335 36.90 -32.05 33.70
C ALA A 335 35.79 -31.80 34.75
N SER A 336 34.98 -30.74 34.58
CA SER A 336 33.49 -30.78 34.47
C SER A 336 32.80 -29.51 34.96
N ALA A 337 32.25 -28.71 34.04
CA ALA A 337 31.03 -27.90 34.22
C ALA A 337 30.54 -27.34 32.86
N LYS A 338 29.23 -27.34 32.62
CA LYS A 338 28.53 -26.82 31.43
C LYS A 338 27.22 -26.15 31.94
N PRO A 339 26.53 -25.24 31.21
CA PRO A 339 26.97 -24.05 30.48
C PRO A 339 26.21 -22.77 30.94
N ALA A 340 26.80 -21.57 30.83
CA ALA A 340 26.03 -20.33 30.85
C ALA A 340 26.69 -19.24 29.97
N ALA A 341 25.97 -18.88 28.91
CA ALA A 341 25.96 -17.63 28.14
C ALA A 341 27.25 -16.79 28.01
N ALA A 342 27.78 -16.75 26.78
CA ALA A 342 28.61 -15.66 26.29
C ALA A 342 27.76 -14.40 26.02
N PRO A 343 28.33 -13.18 26.15
CA PRO A 343 27.62 -11.93 25.94
C PRO A 343 27.43 -11.65 24.43
N ALA A 344 26.20 -11.29 24.05
CA ALA A 344 25.85 -10.79 22.73
C ALA A 344 26.47 -9.39 22.48
N PRO A 345 26.74 -9.02 21.22
CA PRO A 345 27.35 -7.75 20.84
C PRO A 345 26.40 -6.55 21.05
N ALA A 346 27.00 -5.40 21.33
CA ALA A 346 26.32 -4.12 21.51
C ALA A 346 25.40 -3.76 20.32
N PRO A 347 24.20 -3.18 20.57
CA PRO A 347 23.32 -2.74 19.51
C PRO A 347 23.84 -1.47 18.83
N ALA A 348 23.94 -1.50 17.50
CA ALA A 348 24.12 -0.32 16.67
C ALA A 348 22.90 0.63 16.81
N PRO A 349 23.11 1.96 16.76
CA PRO A 349 22.06 2.94 17.00
C PRO A 349 21.02 2.95 15.86
N THR A 350 19.75 2.92 16.25
CA THR A 350 18.62 3.16 15.35
C THR A 350 18.66 4.61 14.81
N PRO A 351 18.41 4.83 13.51
CA PRO A 351 18.23 6.17 12.97
C PRO A 351 16.90 6.76 13.48
N LYS A 352 16.98 7.96 14.04
CA LYS A 352 15.83 8.79 14.41
C LYS A 352 14.89 8.99 13.20
N PRO A 353 13.55 8.93 13.38
CA PRO A 353 12.63 9.30 12.32
C PRO A 353 12.71 10.81 12.07
N VAL A 354 12.97 11.18 10.82
CA VAL A 354 12.85 12.56 10.30
C VAL A 354 11.35 12.95 10.31
N PRO A 355 10.98 14.16 10.75
CA PRO A 355 9.59 14.60 10.72
C PRO A 355 9.15 14.85 9.27
N ALA A 356 8.05 14.21 8.86
CA ALA A 356 7.40 14.45 7.57
C ALA A 356 6.77 15.87 7.52
N PRO A 357 6.75 16.50 6.33
CA PRO A 357 6.28 17.86 6.15
C PRO A 357 4.75 17.98 6.21
N LYS A 358 4.26 19.10 6.77
CA LYS A 358 2.85 19.49 6.81
C LYS A 358 2.23 19.52 5.40
N PRO A 359 1.00 18.99 5.21
CA PRO A 359 0.14 19.41 4.12
C PRO A 359 -1.09 20.18 4.64
N LYS A 360 -1.39 21.30 3.99
CA LYS A 360 -2.74 21.90 3.81
C LYS A 360 -2.61 22.99 2.74
N PRO A 361 -3.66 23.36 1.97
CA PRO A 361 -5.07 22.94 2.09
C PRO A 361 -5.79 22.62 0.75
N ALA A 362 -6.84 21.80 0.83
CA ALA A 362 -8.09 21.78 0.03
C ALA A 362 -8.76 20.44 0.42
N VAL A 363 -10.03 20.31 0.80
CA VAL A 363 -11.26 20.65 0.09
C VAL A 363 -12.38 20.68 1.16
N VAL A 364 -13.27 21.68 1.14
CA VAL A 364 -14.54 21.60 1.87
C VAL A 364 -15.65 21.41 0.85
N SER A 365 -16.30 20.26 0.94
CA SER A 365 -17.52 19.88 0.25
C SER A 365 -18.67 20.83 0.61
N VAL A 366 -19.46 21.23 -0.38
CA VAL A 366 -20.70 21.98 -0.19
C VAL A 366 -21.85 21.06 -0.56
N ASP A 367 -22.75 20.83 0.39
CA ASP A 367 -24.03 20.14 0.20
C ASP A 367 -25.15 21.16 0.49
N SER A 368 -25.89 21.50 -0.58
CA SER A 368 -27.34 21.77 -0.72
C SER A 368 -28.14 22.69 0.25
N PRO A 369 -29.29 23.26 -0.21
CA PRO A 369 -29.71 24.63 0.11
C PRO A 369 -30.93 24.75 1.05
N THR A 370 -31.13 25.91 1.67
CA THR A 370 -32.46 26.38 2.11
C THR A 370 -32.49 27.91 2.23
N THR A 371 -33.45 28.57 1.56
CA THR A 371 -33.84 30.00 1.68
C THR A 371 -34.73 30.19 2.93
N PRO A 372 -34.95 31.40 3.51
CA PRO A 372 -35.58 32.56 2.85
C PRO A 372 -35.02 33.96 3.21
N ALA A 373 -35.51 34.97 2.48
CA ALA A 373 -35.16 36.41 2.51
C ALA A 373 -35.47 37.13 3.86
N PRO A 374 -35.06 38.41 4.08
CA PRO A 374 -35.75 39.55 3.47
C PRO A 374 -34.90 40.77 3.04
N THR A 375 -35.52 41.55 2.15
CA THR A 375 -35.31 42.90 1.59
C THR A 375 -34.64 43.99 2.46
N VAL A 376 -33.66 44.76 1.91
CA VAL A 376 -33.51 46.24 2.06
C VAL A 376 -32.72 46.84 0.87
N LYS A 377 -33.14 48.05 0.46
CA LYS A 377 -32.83 48.97 -0.67
C LYS A 377 -31.36 49.21 -1.10
N PRO A 378 -31.13 49.69 -2.34
CA PRO A 378 -29.84 50.14 -2.84
C PRO A 378 -29.57 51.62 -2.50
N ASN A 379 -28.31 51.97 -2.24
CA ASN A 379 -27.87 53.36 -2.29
C ASN A 379 -26.55 53.47 -3.08
N PRO A 380 -26.34 54.54 -3.87
CA PRO A 380 -25.29 54.62 -4.88
C PRO A 380 -23.98 55.15 -4.29
N ALA A 381 -22.86 54.63 -4.77
CA ALA A 381 -21.53 55.20 -4.50
C ALA A 381 -21.17 56.26 -5.56
N PRO A 382 -20.48 57.34 -5.18
CA PRO A 382 -20.29 58.52 -6.02
C PRO A 382 -19.07 58.41 -6.93
N ALA A 383 -19.09 59.27 -7.93
CA ALA A 383 -17.99 59.62 -8.81
C ALA A 383 -16.70 59.89 -8.04
N ASN A 384 -15.60 59.30 -8.53
CA ASN A 384 -14.29 59.91 -8.39
C ASN A 384 -13.57 59.78 -9.73
N GLY A 385 -13.45 60.93 -10.40
CA GLY A 385 -12.54 61.07 -11.52
C GLY A 385 -11.11 60.92 -11.02
N ASN A 386 -10.32 60.15 -11.75
CA ASN A 386 -8.92 60.48 -11.86
C ASN A 386 -8.46 60.19 -13.29
N SER A 387 -8.24 61.30 -13.98
CA SER A 387 -7.42 61.40 -15.18
C SER A 387 -6.05 60.79 -14.92
N ASN A 388 -5.63 59.87 -15.77
CA ASN A 388 -4.25 59.85 -16.26
C ASN A 388 -4.19 59.11 -17.59
N GLY A 389 -3.76 59.85 -18.60
CA GLY A 389 -3.60 59.39 -19.95
C GLY A 389 -2.44 58.41 -20.09
N SER A 390 -2.67 57.38 -20.88
CA SER A 390 -1.65 56.69 -21.65
C SER A 390 -2.34 55.88 -22.73
N THR A 391 -2.53 56.51 -23.87
CA THR A 391 -2.71 55.83 -25.14
C THR A 391 -1.34 55.34 -25.60
N PRO A 392 -1.23 54.09 -26.07
CA PRO A 392 -0.38 53.84 -27.21
C PRO A 392 -1.23 53.29 -28.36
N GLU A 393 -1.19 53.99 -29.49
CA GLU A 393 -1.53 53.43 -30.79
C GLU A 393 -0.68 52.19 -31.08
N PRO A 394 -1.23 51.22 -31.83
CA PRO A 394 -0.42 50.39 -32.71
C PRO A 394 -0.83 50.66 -34.16
N VAL A 395 -0.13 51.55 -34.86
CA VAL A 395 -0.20 51.61 -36.33
C VAL A 395 0.80 50.62 -36.89
N SER A 396 0.23 49.57 -37.49
CA SER A 396 0.93 48.52 -38.21
C SER A 396 1.62 49.07 -39.46
N GLN A 397 2.89 48.71 -39.63
CA GLN A 397 3.56 48.66 -40.93
C GLN A 397 2.94 47.55 -41.78
N ALA A 398 2.44 47.88 -42.97
CA ALA A 398 2.45 47.01 -44.15
C ALA A 398 1.88 47.75 -45.37
N ALA A 399 2.74 48.25 -46.24
CA ALA A 399 2.38 48.50 -47.64
C ALA A 399 3.62 48.26 -48.50
N GLY A 400 3.66 47.06 -49.08
CA GLY A 400 4.54 46.74 -50.19
C GLY A 400 3.96 47.24 -51.51
N LYS A 401 4.86 47.72 -52.38
CA LYS A 401 4.90 47.54 -53.84
C LYS A 401 3.57 47.66 -54.62
N SER A 402 3.49 48.69 -55.47
CA SER A 402 3.21 48.51 -56.90
C SER A 402 3.55 49.77 -57.71
N ASN A 403 4.41 49.57 -58.72
CA ASN A 403 4.42 50.20 -60.05
C ASN A 403 3.38 51.29 -60.35
N SER A 404 3.80 52.46 -60.81
CA SER A 404 4.01 52.77 -62.24
C SER A 404 4.56 54.18 -62.45
#